data_AF-A0A0W7TM95-F1
#
_entry.id   AF-A0A0W7TM95-F1
#
_cell.length_a   1.000
_cell.length_b   1.000
_cell.length_c   1.000
_cell.angle_alpha   90.00
_cell.angle_beta   90.00
_cell.angle_gamma   90.00
#
_symmetry.space_group_name_H-M   'P 1'
#
loop_
_entity.id
_entity.type
_entity.pdbx_description
1 polymer ?
#
loop_
_entity_poly.entity_id
_entity_poly.type
_entity_poly.pdbx_seq_one_letter_code
_entity_poly.pdbx_strand_id
1 'polypeptide(L)'
;MSCLSGRPVRSDVAMTGEITLHGQVLPIGGLKEKSMAAYREGMKLVLIPKDNAPDLYEVDDAVKNGLTFRPVSTLEEVLRTVLLPAKKPAKAAKAPKAGGEKHTRPVPPEKAEPRLSIRQ
;
A
#
# COMPACT_ATOMS: atom_id res chain seq x y z
N MET A 1 -7.47 11.94 13.54
CA MET A 1 -8.34 10.78 13.88
C MET A 1 -7.61 9.69 14.66
N SER A 2 -6.53 9.08 14.18
CA SER A 2 -5.80 8.03 14.92
C SER A 2 -5.32 8.52 16.30
N CYS A 3 -4.62 9.66 16.36
CA CYS A 3 -4.19 10.28 17.62
C CYS A 3 -5.38 10.55 18.57
N LEU A 4 -6.46 11.15 18.06
CA LEU A 4 -7.65 11.49 18.85
C LEU A 4 -8.40 10.26 19.39
N SER A 5 -8.46 9.17 18.60
CA SER A 5 -9.19 7.96 18.97
C SER A 5 -8.33 6.91 19.69
N GLY A 6 -7.02 7.12 19.79
CA GLY A 6 -6.07 6.13 20.32
C GLY A 6 -5.99 4.84 19.50
N ARG A 7 -6.52 4.83 18.27
CA ARG A 7 -6.57 3.64 17.40
C ARG A 7 -5.39 3.63 16.45
N PRO A 8 -4.55 2.57 16.43
CA PRO A 8 -3.46 2.49 15.48
C PRO A 8 -3.96 2.35 14.05
N VAL A 9 -3.20 2.89 13.10
CA VAL A 9 -3.45 2.76 11.66
C VAL A 9 -2.75 1.50 11.16
N ARG A 10 -3.37 0.79 10.21
CA ARG A 10 -2.73 -0.30 9.48
C ARG A 10 -1.49 0.21 8.71
N SER A 11 -0.36 -0.47 8.88
CA SER A 11 0.92 -0.08 8.27
C SER A 11 1.10 -0.58 6.82
N ASP A 12 0.18 -1.42 6.33
CA ASP A 12 0.23 -2.03 5.00
C ASP A 12 -0.64 -1.31 3.95
N VAL A 13 -1.15 -0.12 4.29
CA VAL A 13 -2.12 0.62 3.50
C VAL A 13 -1.55 1.97 3.07
N ALA A 14 -1.59 2.24 1.76
CA ALA A 14 -1.41 3.56 1.19
C ALA A 14 -2.76 4.18 0.83
N MET A 15 -2.82 5.51 0.84
CA MET A 15 -4.05 6.26 0.60
C MET A 15 -3.77 7.46 -0.28
N THR A 16 -4.66 7.73 -1.23
CA THR A 16 -4.63 8.97 -2.01
C THR A 16 -6.04 9.50 -2.23
N GLY A 17 -6.17 10.81 -2.36
CA GLY A 17 -7.44 11.49 -2.47
C GLY A 17 -7.38 12.88 -1.84
N GLU A 18 -8.13 13.81 -2.40
CA GLU A 18 -8.47 15.05 -1.72
C GLU A 18 -9.73 14.86 -0.88
N ILE A 19 -9.91 15.66 0.16
CA ILE A 19 -11.07 15.55 1.05
C ILE A 19 -11.82 16.88 1.18
N THR A 20 -13.14 16.82 1.09
CA THR A 20 -14.01 17.98 1.37
C THR A 20 -14.35 18.08 2.85
N LEU A 21 -14.80 19.25 3.30
CA LEU A 21 -15.32 19.43 4.67
C LEU A 21 -16.53 18.52 4.98
N HIS A 22 -17.26 18.10 3.93
CA HIS A 22 -18.39 17.19 4.04
C HIS A 22 -17.96 15.70 4.04
N GLY A 23 -16.66 15.42 4.04
CA GLY A 23 -16.13 14.06 4.11
C GLY A 23 -16.17 13.27 2.80
N GLN A 24 -16.38 13.94 1.66
CA GLN A 24 -16.29 13.31 0.35
C GLN A 24 -14.83 13.19 -0.10
N VAL A 25 -14.50 12.07 -0.74
CA VAL A 25 -13.18 11.83 -1.33
C VAL A 25 -13.23 12.22 -2.81
N LEU A 26 -12.37 13.16 -3.18
CA LEU A 26 -12.29 13.71 -4.53
C LEU A 26 -11.17 13.07 -5.36
N PRO A 27 -11.31 13.06 -6.69
CA PRO A 27 -10.31 12.50 -7.58
C PRO A 27 -8.99 13.27 -7.54
N ILE A 28 -7.93 12.59 -7.92
CA ILE A 28 -6.55 13.09 -7.94
C ILE A 28 -5.89 12.80 -9.28
N GLY A 29 -5.00 13.70 -9.70
CA GLY A 29 -4.10 13.46 -10.82
C GLY A 29 -2.90 12.59 -10.44
N GLY A 30 -2.25 12.00 -11.45
CA GLY A 30 -1.00 11.23 -11.29
C GLY A 30 -1.19 9.91 -10.54
N LEU A 31 -2.27 9.19 -10.83
CA LEU A 31 -2.56 7.90 -10.19
C LEU A 31 -1.45 6.87 -10.48
N LYS A 32 -0.86 6.90 -11.67
CA LYS A 32 0.22 6.02 -12.10
C LYS A 32 1.47 6.16 -11.21
N GLU A 33 1.97 7.39 -11.05
CA GLU A 33 3.19 7.67 -10.29
C GLU A 33 3.01 7.34 -8.80
N LYS A 34 1.83 7.69 -8.26
CA LYS A 34 1.47 7.41 -6.86
C LYS A 34 1.33 5.92 -6.59
N SER A 35 0.73 5.17 -7.52
CA SER A 35 0.62 3.71 -7.42
C SER A 35 1.98 3.03 -7.53
N MET A 36 2.84 3.51 -8.42
CA MET A 36 4.23 3.04 -8.53
C MET A 36 5.02 3.28 -7.24
N ALA A 37 4.83 4.43 -6.60
CA ALA A 37 5.46 4.70 -5.31
C ALA A 37 4.98 3.73 -4.23
N ALA A 38 3.67 3.50 -4.13
CA ALA A 38 3.11 2.53 -3.18
C ALA A 38 3.63 1.10 -3.41
N TYR A 39 3.80 0.71 -4.68
CA TYR A 39 4.39 -0.59 -5.04
C TYR A 39 5.86 -0.70 -4.60
N ARG A 40 6.67 0.34 -4.83
CA ARG A 40 8.08 0.37 -4.40
C ARG A 40 8.23 0.29 -2.88
N GLU A 41 7.34 0.94 -2.14
CA GLU A 41 7.31 0.87 -0.67
C GLU A 41 6.77 -0.48 -0.13
N GLY A 42 6.34 -1.39 -1.01
CA GLY A 42 5.85 -2.70 -0.63
C GLY A 42 4.51 -2.65 0.11
N MET A 43 3.68 -1.65 -0.19
CA MET A 43 2.32 -1.55 0.32
C MET A 43 1.48 -2.70 -0.23
N LYS A 44 0.43 -3.11 0.49
CA LYS A 44 -0.45 -4.21 0.05
C LYS A 44 -1.78 -3.70 -0.49
N LEU A 45 -2.28 -2.64 0.12
CA LEU A 45 -3.58 -2.05 -0.19
C LEU A 45 -3.41 -0.56 -0.52
N VAL A 46 -3.99 -0.12 -1.62
CA VAL A 46 -4.08 1.29 -1.99
C VAL A 46 -5.54 1.71 -2.03
N LEU A 47 -5.88 2.71 -1.21
CA LEU A 47 -7.18 3.35 -1.23
C LEU A 47 -7.16 4.48 -2.26
N ILE A 48 -8.07 4.40 -3.23
CA ILE A 48 -8.19 5.36 -4.35
C ILE A 48 -9.59 5.98 -4.37
N PRO A 49 -9.75 7.23 -4.84
CA PRO A 49 -11.07 7.80 -5.08
C PRO A 49 -11.86 6.94 -6.06
N LYS A 50 -13.16 6.79 -5.84
CA LYS A 50 -14.04 6.00 -6.72
C LYS A 50 -13.99 6.48 -8.17
N ASP A 51 -13.90 7.79 -8.36
CA ASP A 51 -13.90 8.41 -9.68
C ASP A 51 -12.58 8.19 -10.44
N ASN A 52 -11.50 7.82 -9.75
CA ASN A 52 -10.22 7.41 -10.35
C ASN A 52 -10.13 5.91 -10.68
N ALA A 53 -11.18 5.13 -10.39
CA ALA A 53 -11.17 3.71 -10.72
C ALA A 53 -10.98 3.41 -12.22
N PRO A 54 -11.55 4.20 -13.16
CA PRO A 54 -11.25 4.05 -14.59
C PRO A 54 -9.77 4.22 -14.89
N ASP A 55 -9.12 5.27 -14.36
CA ASP A 55 -7.71 5.62 -14.61
C ASP A 55 -6.71 4.52 -14.22
N LEU A 56 -7.15 3.50 -13.47
CA LEU A 56 -6.36 2.30 -13.25
C LEU A 56 -5.93 1.64 -14.57
N TYR A 57 -6.61 1.82 -15.71
CA TYR A 57 -6.13 1.27 -16.98
C TYR A 57 -4.72 1.75 -17.34
N GLU A 58 -4.31 2.95 -16.91
CA GLU A 58 -2.98 3.55 -17.18
C GLU A 58 -1.85 2.96 -16.32
N VAL A 59 -2.22 2.29 -15.24
CA VAL A 59 -1.28 1.65 -14.32
C VAL A 59 -0.77 0.34 -14.93
N ASP A 60 0.54 0.13 -14.89
CA ASP A 60 1.17 -1.06 -15.46
C ASP A 60 0.69 -2.34 -14.74
N ASP A 61 0.53 -3.45 -15.47
CA ASP A 61 -0.05 -4.69 -14.93
C ASP A 61 0.79 -5.31 -13.79
N ALA A 62 2.12 -5.10 -13.80
CA ALA A 62 2.99 -5.51 -12.71
C ALA A 62 2.57 -4.89 -11.36
N VAL A 63 2.15 -3.62 -11.39
CA VAL A 63 1.69 -2.89 -10.20
C VAL A 63 0.30 -3.34 -9.80
N LYS A 64 -0.61 -3.50 -10.78
CA LYS A 64 -1.97 -4.01 -10.54
C LYS A 64 -1.97 -5.39 -9.88
N ASN A 65 -1.04 -6.25 -10.28
CA ASN A 65 -0.91 -7.58 -9.70
C ASN A 65 -0.24 -7.56 -8.31
N GLY A 66 0.60 -6.56 -8.04
CA GLY A 66 1.30 -6.41 -6.77
C GLY A 66 0.51 -5.67 -5.68
N LEU A 67 -0.50 -4.88 -6.06
CA LEU A 67 -1.27 -4.04 -5.16
C LEU A 67 -2.76 -4.37 -5.23
N THR A 68 -3.43 -4.40 -4.08
CA THR A 68 -4.89 -4.39 -4.04
C THR A 68 -5.38 -2.95 -4.09
N PHE A 69 -6.16 -2.61 -5.12
CA PHE A 69 -6.82 -1.30 -5.20
C PHE A 69 -8.22 -1.38 -4.61
N ARG A 70 -8.56 -0.44 -3.73
CA ARG A 70 -9.90 -0.32 -3.17
C ARG A 70 -10.46 1.09 -3.40
N PRO A 71 -11.45 1.23 -4.30
CA PRO A 71 -12.17 2.47 -4.50
C PRO A 71 -12.94 2.88 -3.24
N VAL A 72 -12.91 4.17 -2.89
CA VAL A 72 -13.62 4.77 -1.76
C VAL A 72 -14.26 6.10 -2.16
N SER A 73 -15.41 6.42 -1.57
CA SER A 73 -16.12 7.69 -1.83
C SER A 73 -16.22 8.60 -0.61
N THR A 74 -16.15 8.05 0.61
CA THR A 74 -16.27 8.85 1.85
C THR A 74 -15.13 8.60 2.83
N LEU A 75 -14.91 9.59 3.70
CA LEU A 75 -13.96 9.48 4.80
C LEU A 75 -14.32 8.35 5.77
N GLU A 76 -15.61 8.04 5.98
CA GLU A 76 -15.97 6.92 6.85
C GLU A 76 -15.45 5.58 6.30
N GLU A 77 -15.54 5.35 5.00
CA GLU A 77 -15.04 4.12 4.35
C GLU A 77 -13.52 3.99 4.52
N VAL A 78 -12.82 5.10 4.34
CA VAL A 78 -11.39 5.24 4.60
C VAL A 78 -11.08 4.84 6.05
N LEU A 79 -11.69 5.51 7.02
CA LEU A 79 -11.38 5.32 8.44
C LEU A 79 -11.73 3.89 8.91
N ARG A 80 -12.83 3.32 8.42
CA ARG A 80 -13.21 1.92 8.68
C ARG A 80 -12.19 0.92 8.15
N THR A 81 -11.56 1.23 7.02
CA THR A 81 -10.59 0.34 6.39
C THR A 81 -9.22 0.41 7.08
N VAL A 82 -8.81 1.58 7.53
CA VAL A 82 -7.43 1.81 8.02
C VAL A 82 -7.28 1.79 9.55
N LEU A 83 -8.31 2.13 10.32
CA LEU A 83 -8.21 2.16 11.77
C LEU A 83 -8.47 0.78 12.37
N LEU A 84 -7.46 0.23 13.02
CA LEU A 84 -7.58 -1.01 13.78
C LEU A 84 -8.52 -0.81 14.99
N PRO A 85 -9.13 -1.89 15.51
CA PRO A 85 -9.90 -1.81 16.74
C PRO A 85 -9.02 -1.26 17.87
N ALA A 86 -9.60 -0.44 18.74
CA ALA A 86 -8.90 0.05 19.91
C ALA A 86 -8.43 -1.16 20.73
N LYS A 87 -7.12 -1.28 20.91
CA LYS A 87 -6.56 -2.31 21.78
C LYS A 87 -7.15 -2.05 23.18
N LYS A 88 -7.89 -3.02 23.74
CA LYS A 88 -8.07 -3.05 25.20
C LYS A 88 -6.67 -2.91 25.82
N PRO A 89 -6.47 -2.12 26.89
CA PRO A 89 -5.16 -1.96 27.49
C PRO A 89 -4.64 -3.35 27.85
N ALA A 90 -3.67 -3.83 27.08
CA ALA A 90 -3.01 -5.08 27.37
C ALA A 90 -2.25 -4.83 28.68
N LYS A 91 -2.67 -5.52 29.75
CA LYS A 91 -1.91 -5.59 31.00
C LYS A 91 -0.43 -5.80 30.66
N ALA A 92 0.42 -5.00 31.29
CA ALA A 92 1.87 -5.07 31.18
C ALA A 92 2.35 -6.52 31.31
N ALA A 93 2.83 -7.09 30.21
CA ALA A 93 3.51 -8.38 30.18
C ALA A 93 4.82 -8.22 29.39
N LYS A 94 5.86 -7.87 30.16
CA LYS A 94 7.30 -8.10 30.00
C LYS A 94 7.91 -8.17 28.58
N ALA A 95 8.91 -7.31 28.38
CA ALA A 95 9.94 -7.46 27.35
C ALA A 95 10.64 -8.83 27.43
N PRO A 96 10.91 -9.48 26.28
CA PRO A 96 12.03 -10.40 26.13
C PRO A 96 13.23 -9.69 25.46
N LYS A 97 14.41 -10.10 25.91
CA LYS A 97 15.74 -9.59 25.55
C LYS A 97 16.17 -9.98 24.12
N ALA A 98 17.27 -9.35 23.69
CA ALA A 98 17.97 -9.36 22.41
C ALA A 98 18.33 -10.73 21.77
N GLY A 99 18.52 -10.68 20.43
CA GLY A 99 19.21 -11.65 19.55
C GLY A 99 18.25 -12.30 18.53
N GLY A 100 18.46 -12.38 17.22
CA GLY A 100 19.51 -11.99 16.27
C GLY A 100 19.09 -12.39 14.83
N GLU A 101 19.67 -11.71 13.83
CA GLU A 101 19.89 -12.05 12.41
C GLU A 101 18.76 -12.41 11.38
N LYS A 102 18.75 -11.55 10.34
CA LYS A 102 18.75 -11.80 8.88
C LYS A 102 17.49 -12.34 8.19
N HIS A 103 16.87 -11.47 7.37
CA HIS A 103 16.13 -11.90 6.17
C HIS A 103 16.48 -10.99 4.97
N THR A 104 17.45 -11.44 4.18
CA THR A 104 17.74 -10.95 2.83
C THR A 104 16.58 -11.32 1.91
N ARG A 105 15.95 -10.34 1.25
CA ARG A 105 15.01 -10.63 0.16
C ARG A 105 15.80 -11.04 -1.10
N PRO A 106 15.46 -12.13 -1.79
CA PRO A 106 16.13 -12.53 -3.03
C PRO A 106 15.72 -11.63 -4.20
N VAL A 107 16.68 -11.33 -5.07
CA VAL A 107 16.52 -10.59 -6.33
C VAL A 107 16.01 -11.57 -7.41
N PRO A 108 15.01 -11.22 -8.25
CA PRO A 108 14.54 -12.11 -9.32
C PRO A 108 15.61 -12.32 -10.41
N PRO A 109 15.69 -13.51 -11.05
CA PRO A 109 16.73 -13.80 -12.03
C PRO A 109 16.45 -13.13 -13.39
N GLU A 110 17.48 -12.47 -13.90
CA GLU A 110 17.60 -11.85 -15.22
C GLU A 110 17.59 -12.93 -16.31
N LYS A 111 16.69 -12.81 -17.30
CA LYS A 111 16.56 -13.75 -18.42
C LYS A 111 17.78 -13.64 -19.33
N ALA A 112 18.49 -14.76 -19.50
CA ALA A 112 19.47 -14.97 -20.55
C ALA A 112 18.76 -15.31 -21.88
N GLU A 113 19.10 -14.58 -22.95
CA GLU A 113 18.81 -14.95 -24.35
C GLU A 113 20.13 -15.11 -25.13
N PRO A 114 20.13 -15.88 -26.24
CA PRO A 114 21.08 -16.98 -26.42
C PRO A 114 22.37 -16.65 -27.19
N ARG A 115 23.39 -17.49 -26.93
CA ARG A 115 24.68 -17.56 -27.64
C ARG A 115 24.52 -17.59 -29.16
N LEU A 116 25.15 -16.64 -29.84
CA LEU A 116 25.59 -16.85 -31.22
C LEU A 116 27.01 -17.43 -31.21
N SER A 117 27.13 -18.61 -31.78
CA SER A 117 28.36 -19.37 -32.00
C SER A 117 29.18 -18.75 -33.14
N ILE A 118 30.40 -18.31 -32.86
CA ILE A 118 31.46 -18.29 -33.88
C ILE A 118 32.75 -18.77 -33.20
N ARG A 119 33.24 -19.92 -33.66
CA ARG A 119 34.57 -20.43 -33.39
C ARG A 119 35.18 -20.68 -34.77
N GLN A 120 36.13 -19.84 -35.17
CA GLN A 120 37.39 -20.10 -35.88
C GLN A 120 38.07 -18.76 -36.12
#